data_AF-A0A7S0A8E1-F1
#
_entry.id   AF-A0A7S0A8E1-F1
#
_cell.length_a   1.000
_cell.length_b   1.000
_cell.length_c   1.000
_cell.angle_alpha   90.00
_cell.angle_beta   90.00
_cell.angle_gamma   90.00
#
_symmetry.space_group_name_H-M   'P 1'
#
loop_
_entity.id
_entity.type
_entity.pdbx_description
1 polymer ?
#
loop_
_entity_poly.entity_id
_entity_poly.type
_entity_poly.pdbx_seq_one_letter_code
_entity_poly.pdbx_strand_id
1 'polypeptide(L)'
;YIAKTAAASKHKEDGSGSEGTWRLVARQRFNKAFPSAAKESLVNTPDDENSGAYMILGQLSPDEFKDSDGSFRFKLLYDTTELVWTQTSWLSETIPKNVKPIQPANMLKESRYWCMKFRGLVKSDQRETVFSSHRKCYWNSVGTIKLKNDGIPGWDGKVAGSMDLYIAKTAAASKHKEDGSGSEGTWRLVARQRFNKAFPSAAKESLVNTPDDENSGAYMILGQLSPDEFKDSDGSFRFKLLYDTTELVWTQTSW
;
A
#
# COMPACT_ATOMS: atom_id res chain seq x y z
N TYR A 1 -9.91 11.55 -11.79
CA TYR A 1 -10.73 12.24 -10.77
C TYR A 1 -11.43 13.43 -11.41
N ILE A 2 -12.55 13.89 -10.86
CA ILE A 2 -13.25 15.13 -11.27
C ILE A 2 -13.59 15.97 -10.04
N ALA A 3 -13.47 17.30 -10.11
CA ALA A 3 -13.71 18.18 -8.96
C ALA A 3 -15.20 18.51 -8.79
N LYS A 4 -15.72 18.42 -7.56
CA LYS A 4 -17.07 18.89 -7.20
C LYS A 4 -17.03 20.36 -6.79
N THR A 5 -18.01 21.14 -7.25
CA THR A 5 -18.11 22.57 -6.94
C THR A 5 -18.54 22.77 -5.48
N ALA A 6 -17.81 23.57 -4.71
CA ALA A 6 -18.10 23.83 -3.31
C ALA A 6 -18.97 25.09 -3.13
N ALA A 7 -20.00 25.00 -2.27
CA ALA A 7 -20.59 26.16 -1.61
C ALA A 7 -19.78 26.49 -0.35
N ALA A 8 -19.54 27.77 -0.09
CA ALA A 8 -18.58 28.25 0.90
C ALA A 8 -18.94 27.94 2.37
N SER A 9 -17.96 27.50 3.18
CA SER A 9 -17.93 27.73 4.64
C SER A 9 -16.52 27.52 5.23
N LYS A 10 -16.28 28.20 6.37
CA LYS A 10 -15.00 28.57 7.02
C LYS A 10 -14.35 27.47 7.88
N HIS A 11 -13.01 27.53 7.93
CA HIS A 11 -12.05 26.79 8.76
C HIS A 11 -12.30 26.79 10.27
N LYS A 12 -11.83 25.72 10.94
CA LYS A 12 -10.95 25.80 12.13
C LYS A 12 -10.14 24.51 12.31
N GLU A 13 -8.83 24.65 12.56
CA GLU A 13 -7.85 23.61 12.87
C GLU A 13 -7.93 23.19 14.35
N ASP A 14 -7.62 21.92 14.65
CA ASP A 14 -6.92 21.51 15.88
C ASP A 14 -6.22 20.15 15.69
N GLY A 15 -5.01 20.03 16.24
CA GLY A 15 -4.09 18.90 16.08
C GLY A 15 -4.27 17.77 17.09
N SER A 16 -3.84 16.56 16.71
CA SER A 16 -3.55 15.42 17.60
C SER A 16 -2.89 14.29 16.81
N GLY A 17 -1.78 13.73 17.31
CA GLY A 17 -1.00 12.67 16.68
C GLY A 17 -1.76 11.35 16.65
N SER A 18 -2.13 10.87 15.46
CA SER A 18 -2.93 9.66 15.28
C SER A 18 -2.08 8.38 15.32
N GLU A 19 -2.42 7.43 16.19
CA GLU A 19 -2.05 6.03 16.03
C GLU A 19 -2.81 5.46 14.82
N GLY A 20 -2.11 5.29 13.68
CA GLY A 20 -2.71 4.74 12.46
C GLY A 20 -3.25 3.33 12.66
N THR A 21 -4.38 3.01 12.01
CA THR A 21 -4.96 1.65 12.02
C THR A 21 -4.04 0.70 11.24
N TRP A 22 -3.66 -0.43 11.83
CA TRP A 22 -2.81 -1.43 11.16
C TRP A 22 -3.62 -2.31 10.20
N ARG A 23 -3.17 -2.43 8.95
CA ARG A 23 -3.70 -3.37 7.96
C ARG A 23 -2.76 -4.55 7.78
N LEU A 24 -3.26 -5.79 7.90
CA LEU A 24 -2.48 -6.99 7.56
C LEU A 24 -2.27 -7.05 6.05
N VAL A 25 -1.03 -7.30 5.61
CA VAL A 25 -0.67 -7.34 4.18
C VAL A 25 0.05 -8.60 3.76
N ALA A 26 0.64 -9.32 4.72
CA ALA A 26 1.10 -10.68 4.51
C ALA A 26 1.05 -11.48 5.82
N ARG A 27 0.77 -12.78 5.72
CA ARG A 27 0.83 -13.72 6.84
C ARG A 27 1.36 -15.06 6.37
N GLN A 28 2.20 -15.66 7.18
CA GLN A 28 2.67 -17.02 7.00
C GLN A 28 2.57 -17.80 8.31
N ARG A 29 2.06 -19.03 8.24
CA ARG A 29 2.01 -19.97 9.35
C ARG A 29 3.00 -21.11 9.13
N PHE A 30 3.31 -21.81 10.21
CA PHE A 30 4.24 -22.93 10.22
C PHE A 30 3.84 -23.94 9.16
N ASN A 31 4.80 -24.57 8.47
CA ASN A 31 4.61 -25.53 7.37
C ASN A 31 3.95 -25.03 6.06
N LYS A 32 3.62 -23.73 5.95
CA LYS A 32 3.02 -23.17 4.72
C LYS A 32 4.01 -22.28 3.98
N ALA A 33 4.76 -22.86 3.05
CA ALA A 33 5.60 -22.08 2.13
C ALA A 33 4.74 -21.28 1.14
N PHE A 34 5.21 -20.08 0.77
CA PHE A 34 4.61 -19.34 -0.33
C PHE A 34 4.93 -20.00 -1.68
N PRO A 35 3.99 -19.98 -2.64
CA PRO A 35 4.33 -20.31 -4.02
C PRO A 35 5.29 -19.27 -4.58
N SER A 36 6.21 -19.68 -5.45
CA SER A 36 7.17 -18.77 -6.09
C SER A 36 6.49 -17.63 -6.86
N ALA A 37 5.31 -17.88 -7.42
CA ALA A 37 4.50 -16.88 -8.13
C ALA A 37 4.09 -15.66 -7.26
N ALA A 38 4.04 -15.82 -5.92
CA ALA A 38 3.76 -14.72 -5.02
C ALA A 38 4.86 -13.65 -5.04
N LYS A 39 6.09 -14.01 -5.44
CA LYS A 39 7.20 -13.06 -5.51
C LYS A 39 7.04 -12.02 -6.64
N GLU A 40 6.39 -12.42 -7.72
CA GLU A 40 6.16 -11.52 -8.86
C GLU A 40 4.85 -10.76 -8.74
N SER A 41 3.78 -11.45 -8.35
CA SER A 41 2.46 -10.83 -8.19
C SER A 41 2.32 -10.01 -6.91
N LEU A 42 3.10 -10.34 -5.87
CA LEU A 42 2.93 -9.84 -4.51
C LEU A 42 1.51 -10.09 -3.96
N VAL A 43 0.88 -11.18 -4.41
CA VAL A 43 -0.48 -11.61 -4.06
C VAL A 43 -0.49 -13.13 -3.84
N ASN A 44 -1.15 -13.59 -2.79
CA ASN A 44 -1.51 -14.99 -2.58
C ASN A 44 -2.73 -15.08 -1.67
N THR A 45 -3.74 -15.87 -2.07
CA THR A 45 -5.00 -16.05 -1.35
C THR A 45 -5.61 -14.74 -0.80
N PRO A 46 -5.79 -13.69 -1.63
CA PRO A 46 -6.15 -12.35 -1.17
C PRO A 46 -7.49 -12.27 -0.43
N ASP A 47 -8.35 -13.27 -0.60
CA ASP A 47 -9.69 -13.34 0.00
C ASP A 47 -9.71 -14.16 1.31
N ASP A 48 -8.57 -14.72 1.75
CA ASP A 48 -8.46 -15.55 2.94
C ASP A 48 -7.18 -15.25 3.73
N GLU A 49 -7.30 -14.41 4.76
CA GLU A 49 -6.23 -14.08 5.70
C GLU A 49 -5.81 -15.26 6.60
N ASN A 50 -6.59 -16.35 6.62
CA ASN A 50 -6.34 -17.52 7.45
C ASN A 50 -5.80 -18.72 6.66
N SER A 51 -5.55 -18.57 5.35
CA SER A 51 -5.02 -19.62 4.46
C SER A 51 -3.67 -20.21 4.92
N GLY A 52 -2.96 -19.46 5.77
CA GLY A 52 -1.62 -19.78 6.25
C GLY A 52 -0.49 -19.27 5.36
N ALA A 53 -0.79 -18.70 4.18
CA ALA A 53 0.18 -18.05 3.28
C ALA A 53 -0.47 -16.84 2.57
N TYR A 54 -1.07 -15.93 3.31
CA TYR A 54 -1.80 -14.77 2.78
C TYR A 54 -0.87 -13.63 2.34
N MET A 55 -1.15 -12.98 1.21
CA MET A 55 -0.49 -11.72 0.80
C MET A 55 -1.38 -10.91 -0.14
N ILE A 56 -1.45 -9.59 0.08
CA ILE A 56 -2.25 -8.67 -0.74
C ILE A 56 -1.49 -7.44 -1.25
N LEU A 57 -0.17 -7.34 -0.98
CA LEU A 57 0.61 -6.13 -1.23
C LEU A 57 0.52 -5.65 -2.70
N GLY A 58 0.48 -6.56 -3.67
CA GLY A 58 0.34 -6.25 -5.10
C GLY A 58 -0.99 -5.62 -5.49
N GLN A 59 -1.97 -5.61 -4.59
CA GLN A 59 -3.27 -4.95 -4.77
C GLN A 59 -3.38 -3.63 -4.00
N LEU A 60 -2.31 -3.18 -3.34
CA LEU A 60 -2.32 -1.94 -2.57
C LEU A 60 -1.79 -0.78 -3.40
N SER A 61 -2.38 0.40 -3.19
CA SER A 61 -1.80 1.65 -3.65
C SER A 61 -0.89 2.20 -2.54
N PRO A 62 0.42 2.40 -2.78
CA PRO A 62 1.33 2.92 -1.75
C PRO A 62 0.84 4.25 -1.16
N ASP A 63 0.27 5.14 -1.96
CA ASP A 63 -0.15 6.46 -1.48
C ASP A 63 -1.28 6.42 -0.45
N GLU A 64 -2.02 5.31 -0.34
CA GLU A 64 -3.00 5.08 0.73
C GLU A 64 -2.37 4.79 2.11
N PHE A 65 -1.04 4.65 2.17
CA PHE A 65 -0.29 4.30 3.36
C PHE A 65 0.95 5.16 3.57
N LYS A 66 1.21 6.11 2.66
CA LYS A 66 2.35 7.01 2.73
C LYS A 66 1.99 8.16 3.68
N ASP A 67 2.87 8.40 4.65
CA ASP A 67 2.79 9.53 5.56
C ASP A 67 3.16 10.84 4.85
N SER A 68 2.82 11.96 5.49
CA SER A 68 3.09 13.31 4.97
C SER A 68 4.58 13.58 4.74
N ASP A 69 5.48 12.86 5.43
CA ASP A 69 6.93 12.94 5.24
C ASP A 69 7.44 12.00 4.13
N GLY A 70 6.53 11.35 3.41
CA GLY A 70 6.84 10.39 2.35
C GLY A 70 7.26 9.00 2.86
N SER A 71 7.19 8.75 4.17
CA SER A 71 7.54 7.46 4.75
C SER A 71 6.34 6.50 4.83
N PHE A 72 6.65 5.22 4.98
CA PHE A 72 5.68 4.17 5.30
C PHE A 72 6.01 3.62 6.67
N ARG A 73 5.00 3.39 7.49
CA ARG A 73 5.15 2.77 8.81
C ARG A 73 4.72 1.30 8.74
N PHE A 74 5.64 0.40 9.07
CA PHE A 74 5.45 -1.04 9.02
C PHE A 74 5.54 -1.66 10.41
N LYS A 75 4.86 -2.79 10.59
CA LYS A 75 5.00 -3.68 11.74
C LYS A 75 5.13 -5.12 11.25
N LEU A 76 6.11 -5.85 11.75
CA LEU A 76 6.35 -7.25 11.43
C LEU A 76 6.44 -8.04 12.73
N LEU A 77 5.60 -9.05 12.86
CA LEU A 77 5.66 -10.01 13.95
C LEU A 77 6.28 -11.30 13.42
N TYR A 78 7.28 -11.82 14.13
CA TYR A 78 7.76 -13.19 14.02
C TYR A 78 7.39 -13.92 15.31
N ASP A 79 6.39 -14.79 15.27
CA ASP A 79 5.73 -15.32 16.47
C ASP A 79 5.35 -14.19 17.44
N THR A 80 6.04 -14.06 18.57
CA THR A 80 5.83 -13.00 19.57
C THR A 80 6.82 -11.83 19.46
N THR A 81 7.79 -11.90 18.54
CA THR A 81 8.81 -10.87 18.35
C THR A 81 8.30 -9.79 17.40
N GLU A 82 8.07 -8.58 17.91
CA GLU A 82 7.57 -7.45 17.13
C GLU A 82 8.71 -6.52 16.67
N LEU A 83 8.68 -6.16 15.40
CA LEU A 83 9.50 -5.13 14.76
C LEU A 83 8.60 -4.03 14.21
N VAL A 84 8.86 -2.79 14.55
CA VAL A 84 8.16 -1.60 14.05
C VAL A 84 9.19 -0.62 13.53
N TRP A 85 9.02 -0.13 12.31
CA TRP A 85 9.93 0.84 11.68
C TRP A 85 9.20 1.74 10.70
N THR A 86 9.89 2.79 10.27
CA THR A 86 9.55 3.52 9.06
C THR A 86 10.63 3.35 7.99
N GLN A 87 10.25 3.45 6.72
CA GLN A 87 11.15 3.56 5.57
C GLN A 87 10.44 4.35 4.46
N THR A 88 11.18 5.04 3.59
CA THR A 88 10.58 5.81 2.49
C THR A 88 10.46 5.03 1.19
N SER A 89 11.11 3.87 1.10
CA SER A 89 10.97 2.96 -0.04
C SER A 89 9.75 2.06 0.11
N TRP A 90 8.99 1.85 -0.97
CA TRP A 90 7.95 0.83 -1.00
C TRP A 90 8.57 -0.58 -1.03
N LEU A 91 7.86 -1.60 -0.53
CA LEU A 91 8.42 -2.95 -0.39
C LEU A 91 8.75 -3.63 -1.72
N SER A 92 8.17 -3.19 -2.85
CA SER A 92 8.52 -3.72 -4.18
C SER A 92 9.81 -3.15 -4.77
N GLU A 93 10.39 -2.11 -4.15
CA GLU A 93 11.72 -1.62 -4.49
C GLU A 93 12.80 -2.65 -4.08
N THR A 94 14.05 -2.43 -4.49
CA THR A 94 15.17 -3.36 -4.26
C THR A 94 16.18 -2.87 -3.21
N ILE A 95 16.07 -1.61 -2.76
CA ILE A 95 16.96 -0.99 -1.77
C ILE A 95 16.12 -0.26 -0.73
N PRO A 96 16.24 -0.59 0.57
CA PRO A 96 15.52 0.11 1.61
C PRO A 96 16.09 1.52 1.79
N LYS A 97 15.22 2.52 1.90
CA LYS A 97 15.60 3.93 2.03
C LYS A 97 15.11 4.52 3.36
N ASN A 98 15.96 5.34 4.00
CA ASN A 98 15.64 6.11 5.20
C ASN A 98 14.98 5.31 6.34
N VAL A 99 15.52 4.11 6.61
CA VAL A 99 14.96 3.20 7.60
C VAL A 99 15.19 3.73 9.01
N LYS A 100 14.13 3.89 9.81
CA LYS A 100 14.20 4.32 11.21
C LYS A 100 13.52 3.29 12.13
N PRO A 101 14.22 2.77 13.16
CA PRO A 101 13.61 1.82 14.08
C PRO A 101 12.65 2.57 15.02
N ILE A 102 11.50 1.97 15.29
CA ILE A 102 10.58 2.39 16.35
C ILE A 102 10.67 1.39 17.50
N GLN A 103 10.52 0.09 17.19
CA GLN A 103 10.57 -0.96 18.20
C GLN A 103 11.13 -2.27 17.60
N PRO A 104 12.03 -2.97 18.30
CA PRO A 104 12.83 -2.45 19.39
C PRO A 104 13.84 -1.40 18.88
N ALA A 105 14.22 -0.44 19.72
CA ALA A 105 15.12 0.65 19.32
C ALA A 105 16.49 0.15 18.82
N ASN A 106 16.92 -1.05 19.24
CA ASN A 106 18.18 -1.68 18.83
C ASN A 106 18.06 -2.55 17.56
N MET A 107 16.91 -2.60 16.89
CA MET A 107 16.68 -3.47 15.73
C MET A 107 17.71 -3.32 14.60
N LEU A 108 18.21 -2.10 14.38
CA LEU A 108 19.21 -1.79 13.35
C LEU A 108 20.68 -1.93 13.82
N LYS A 109 20.92 -2.36 15.07
CA LYS A 109 22.28 -2.62 15.54
C LYS A 109 22.87 -3.84 14.83
N GLU A 110 24.20 -3.99 14.90
CA GLU A 110 24.86 -5.18 14.34
C GLU A 110 24.34 -6.46 14.98
N SER A 111 24.16 -7.50 14.16
CA SER A 111 23.85 -8.86 14.60
C SER A 111 25.12 -9.71 14.55
N ARG A 112 25.11 -10.87 15.23
CA ARG A 112 26.24 -11.82 15.24
C ARG A 112 26.73 -12.18 13.83
N TYR A 113 25.81 -12.25 12.87
CA TYR A 113 26.13 -12.43 11.46
C TYR A 113 25.54 -11.30 10.63
N TRP A 114 26.35 -10.77 9.71
CA TRP A 114 26.02 -9.65 8.84
C TRP A 114 24.70 -9.81 8.07
N CYS A 115 24.31 -11.05 7.76
CA CYS A 115 23.11 -11.35 7.00
C CYS A 115 21.82 -11.36 7.84
N MET A 116 21.93 -11.47 9.16
CA MET A 116 20.78 -11.50 10.09
C MET A 116 20.34 -10.09 10.51
N LYS A 117 21.20 -9.09 10.30
CA LYS A 117 20.92 -7.69 10.61
C LYS A 117 19.68 -7.20 9.87
N PHE A 118 18.74 -6.60 10.59
CA PHE A 118 17.61 -5.91 9.98
C PHE A 118 18.05 -4.58 9.37
N ARG A 119 17.62 -4.30 8.15
CA ARG A 119 18.03 -3.12 7.37
C ARG A 119 16.84 -2.42 6.70
N GLY A 120 15.63 -2.69 7.16
CA GLY A 120 14.40 -2.43 6.41
C GLY A 120 14.01 -3.63 5.55
N LEU A 121 12.94 -3.50 4.78
CA LEU A 121 12.37 -4.59 4.01
C LEU A 121 12.12 -4.16 2.55
N VAL A 122 12.52 -5.00 1.61
CA VAL A 122 12.41 -4.78 0.16
C VAL A 122 12.27 -6.10 -0.59
N LYS A 123 11.92 -6.05 -1.88
CA LYS A 123 11.82 -7.23 -2.74
C LYS A 123 13.17 -7.92 -2.77
N SER A 124 13.17 -9.21 -2.45
CA SER A 124 14.40 -9.98 -2.31
C SER A 124 14.97 -10.37 -3.67
N ASP A 125 16.29 -10.34 -3.81
CA ASP A 125 16.99 -10.96 -4.94
C ASP A 125 17.08 -12.49 -4.78
N GLN A 126 16.73 -13.04 -3.60
CA GLN A 126 16.82 -14.47 -3.28
C GLN A 126 15.55 -15.22 -3.69
N ARG A 127 15.68 -16.42 -4.26
CA ARG A 127 14.53 -17.25 -4.68
C ARG A 127 13.75 -17.84 -3.50
N GLU A 128 14.34 -17.82 -2.31
CA GLU A 128 13.83 -18.43 -1.09
C GLU A 128 12.77 -17.58 -0.37
N THR A 129 12.57 -16.31 -0.75
CA THR A 129 11.64 -15.39 -0.08
C THR A 129 11.11 -14.30 -1.03
N VAL A 130 9.95 -13.74 -0.72
CA VAL A 130 9.40 -12.57 -1.44
C VAL A 130 10.15 -11.30 -1.05
N PHE A 131 10.23 -11.00 0.25
CA PHE A 131 10.97 -9.85 0.77
C PHE A 131 12.05 -10.30 1.77
N SER A 132 13.13 -9.53 1.86
CA SER A 132 14.16 -9.68 2.90
C SER A 132 14.84 -8.35 3.20
N SER A 133 15.62 -8.30 4.28
CA SER A 133 16.48 -7.15 4.60
C SER A 133 17.83 -7.17 3.88
N HIS A 134 18.06 -8.14 3.00
CA HIS A 134 19.39 -8.39 2.47
C HIS A 134 19.37 -8.96 1.04
N ARG A 135 20.34 -8.54 0.21
CA ARG A 135 20.42 -8.93 -1.21
C ARG A 135 20.97 -10.33 -1.45
N LYS A 136 21.90 -10.78 -0.59
CA LYS A 136 22.62 -12.06 -0.73
C LYS A 136 22.11 -13.18 0.20
N CYS A 137 21.13 -12.88 1.05
CA CYS A 137 20.60 -13.80 2.05
C CYS A 137 19.12 -13.49 2.29
N TYR A 138 18.37 -14.48 2.78
CA TYR A 138 16.93 -14.37 2.94
C TYR A 138 16.49 -14.31 4.41
N TRP A 139 17.37 -13.87 5.32
CA TRP A 139 16.97 -13.56 6.71
C TRP A 139 16.09 -12.31 6.78
N ASN A 140 15.33 -12.21 7.87
CA ASN A 140 14.21 -11.28 7.97
C ASN A 140 13.23 -11.52 6.80
N SER A 141 12.93 -12.80 6.56
CA SER A 141 12.08 -13.27 5.47
C SER A 141 10.62 -12.90 5.69
N VAL A 142 10.03 -12.26 4.68
CA VAL A 142 8.58 -12.14 4.55
C VAL A 142 8.16 -12.84 3.26
N GLY A 143 7.30 -13.85 3.38
CA GLY A 143 6.86 -14.67 2.26
C GLY A 143 7.90 -15.74 1.92
N THR A 144 8.29 -16.57 2.89
CA THR A 144 9.29 -17.62 2.69
C THR A 144 8.76 -18.67 1.69
N ILE A 145 9.49 -18.85 0.60
CA ILE A 145 9.23 -19.86 -0.45
C ILE A 145 9.96 -21.16 -0.12
N LYS A 146 11.17 -21.07 0.46
CA LYS A 146 11.94 -22.23 0.93
C LYS A 146 12.24 -22.10 2.42
N LEU A 147 11.60 -22.95 3.21
CA LEU A 147 11.74 -22.94 4.67
C LEU A 147 13.18 -23.25 5.10
N LYS A 148 13.59 -22.65 6.21
CA LYS A 148 14.87 -22.92 6.88
C LYS A 148 14.59 -23.70 8.16
N ASN A 149 15.08 -24.93 8.24
CA ASN A 149 14.81 -25.83 9.36
C ASN A 149 13.29 -25.90 9.67
N ASP A 150 12.48 -26.08 8.62
CA ASP A 150 11.02 -26.13 8.65
C ASP A 150 10.30 -24.85 9.13
N GLY A 151 11.02 -23.73 9.28
CA GLY A 151 10.43 -22.45 9.66
C GLY A 151 10.89 -21.26 8.82
N ILE A 152 10.54 -20.08 9.33
CA ILE A 152 10.73 -18.78 8.68
C ILE A 152 11.98 -18.11 9.28
N PRO A 153 13.04 -17.83 8.51
CA PRO A 153 14.22 -17.14 9.04
C PRO A 153 13.89 -15.67 9.34
N GLY A 154 13.74 -15.36 10.62
CA GLY A 154 13.35 -14.05 11.13
C GLY A 154 14.51 -13.22 11.68
N TRP A 155 14.18 -12.30 12.57
CA TRP A 155 15.14 -11.38 13.18
C TRP A 155 16.07 -12.04 14.19
N ASP A 156 17.28 -11.50 14.29
CA ASP A 156 18.33 -11.93 15.23
C ASP A 156 18.67 -13.44 15.13
N GLY A 157 18.59 -13.98 13.91
CA GLY A 157 18.97 -15.37 13.63
C GLY A 157 17.95 -16.42 14.09
N LYS A 158 16.75 -16.01 14.52
CA LYS A 158 15.69 -16.93 14.96
C LYS A 158 14.94 -17.52 13.77
N VAL A 159 14.57 -18.79 13.89
CA VAL A 159 13.65 -19.45 12.95
C VAL A 159 12.26 -19.45 13.60
N ALA A 160 11.35 -18.67 13.03
CA ALA A 160 10.00 -18.47 13.55
C ALA A 160 9.03 -19.52 12.98
N GLY A 161 7.99 -19.83 13.77
CA GLY A 161 6.87 -20.64 13.33
C GLY A 161 5.87 -19.86 12.48
N SER A 162 5.80 -18.54 12.64
CA SER A 162 4.86 -17.69 11.93
C SER A 162 5.41 -16.29 11.69
N MET A 163 4.86 -15.59 10.71
CA MET A 163 5.04 -14.14 10.58
C MET A 163 3.76 -13.45 10.13
N ASP A 164 3.55 -12.23 10.61
CA ASP A 164 2.49 -11.32 10.18
C ASP A 164 3.10 -9.95 9.86
N LEU A 165 2.94 -9.47 8.63
CA LEU A 165 3.36 -8.14 8.20
C LEU A 165 2.15 -7.22 8.09
N TYR A 166 2.28 -6.04 8.70
CA TYR A 166 1.30 -4.98 8.71
C TYR A 166 1.88 -3.67 8.17
N ILE A 167 0.99 -2.84 7.63
CA ILE A 167 1.27 -1.45 7.28
C ILE A 167 0.26 -0.54 7.99
N ALA A 168 0.70 0.60 8.50
CA ALA A 168 -0.19 1.56 9.12
C ALA A 168 -0.92 2.36 8.04
N LYS A 169 -2.25 2.46 8.17
CA LYS A 169 -3.05 3.45 7.48
C LYS A 169 -3.09 4.68 8.37
N THR A 170 -2.44 5.77 7.97
CA THR A 170 -2.32 6.94 8.82
C THR A 170 -3.47 7.92 8.61
N ALA A 171 -3.73 8.77 9.60
CA ALA A 171 -4.74 9.81 9.46
C ALA A 171 -4.41 10.75 8.30
N ALA A 172 -3.16 10.90 7.85
CA ALA A 172 -2.82 11.66 6.66
C ALA A 172 -3.33 10.99 5.36
N ALA A 173 -3.20 9.67 5.24
CA ALA A 173 -3.86 8.91 4.17
C ALA A 173 -5.39 8.88 4.32
N SER A 174 -5.89 9.09 5.54
CA SER A 174 -7.31 9.33 5.83
C SER A 174 -7.74 10.76 5.48
N LYS A 175 -6.85 11.75 5.60
CA LYS A 175 -7.05 13.18 5.27
C LYS A 175 -6.96 13.45 3.77
N HIS A 176 -6.35 12.55 2.99
CA HIS A 176 -6.62 12.48 1.55
C HIS A 176 -8.04 12.01 1.21
N LYS A 177 -8.80 11.52 2.20
CA LYS A 177 -10.25 11.26 2.12
C LYS A 177 -11.10 12.18 3.02
N GLU A 178 -10.51 12.97 3.93
CA GLU A 178 -11.26 13.73 4.94
C GLU A 178 -10.45 14.93 5.49
N ASP A 179 -10.09 15.88 4.63
CA ASP A 179 -9.84 17.28 5.02
C ASP A 179 -10.06 18.17 3.80
N GLY A 180 -11.33 18.26 3.39
CA GLY A 180 -11.85 19.35 2.56
C GLY A 180 -11.96 20.64 3.37
N SER A 181 -10.86 21.08 3.99
CA SER A 181 -10.77 22.30 4.77
C SER A 181 -9.61 23.12 4.23
N GLY A 182 -9.90 23.92 3.19
CA GLY A 182 -8.97 24.89 2.62
C GLY A 182 -9.12 25.10 1.12
N SER A 183 -10.30 25.58 0.68
CA SER A 183 -10.55 26.25 -0.60
C SER A 183 -9.84 25.73 -1.87
N GLU A 184 -10.30 24.59 -2.41
CA GLU A 184 -10.46 24.27 -3.84
C GLU A 184 -11.14 22.89 -3.95
N GLY A 185 -12.04 22.70 -4.92
CA GLY A 185 -13.11 21.67 -4.91
C GLY A 185 -12.69 20.22 -4.58
N THR A 186 -13.57 19.47 -3.90
CA THR A 186 -13.34 18.07 -3.53
C THR A 186 -13.26 17.18 -4.77
N TRP A 187 -12.12 16.49 -4.97
CA TRP A 187 -11.91 15.56 -6.07
C TRP A 187 -12.63 14.22 -5.85
N ARG A 188 -13.45 13.77 -6.80
CA ARG A 188 -14.10 12.45 -6.83
C ARG A 188 -13.32 11.48 -7.73
N LEU A 189 -13.05 10.26 -7.26
CA LEU A 189 -12.50 9.20 -8.12
C LEU A 189 -13.59 8.69 -9.07
N VAL A 190 -13.32 8.77 -10.37
CA VAL A 190 -14.29 8.40 -11.43
C VAL A 190 -13.82 7.26 -12.33
N ALA A 191 -12.51 7.03 -12.38
CA ALA A 191 -11.89 5.93 -13.09
C ALA A 191 -10.53 5.62 -12.48
N ARG A 192 -10.18 4.33 -12.41
CA ARG A 192 -8.88 3.81 -11.98
C ARG A 192 -8.54 2.59 -12.81
N GLN A 193 -7.30 2.55 -13.30
CA GLN A 193 -6.73 1.38 -13.95
C GLN A 193 -5.42 1.02 -13.26
N ARG A 194 -5.26 -0.25 -12.89
CA ARG A 194 -4.04 -0.81 -12.33
C ARG A 194 -3.29 -1.62 -13.39
N PHE A 195 -1.98 -1.75 -13.21
CA PHE A 195 -1.14 -2.64 -14.01
C PHE A 195 -1.80 -4.02 -14.10
N ASN A 196 -1.88 -4.60 -15.31
CA ASN A 196 -2.52 -5.88 -15.66
C ASN A 196 -4.06 -5.96 -15.61
N LYS A 197 -4.77 -4.85 -15.37
CA LYS A 197 -6.25 -4.83 -15.39
C LYS A 197 -6.73 -3.97 -16.55
N ALA A 198 -7.21 -4.63 -17.60
CA ALA A 198 -7.89 -3.97 -18.71
C ALA A 198 -9.37 -3.74 -18.38
N PHE A 199 -9.93 -2.64 -18.86
CA PHE A 199 -11.38 -2.45 -18.84
C PHE A 199 -12.05 -3.44 -19.81
N PRO A 200 -13.23 -3.99 -19.48
CA PRO A 200 -14.02 -4.74 -20.43
C PRO A 200 -14.49 -3.83 -21.56
N SER A 201 -14.68 -4.36 -22.77
CA SER A 201 -15.12 -3.57 -23.93
C SER A 201 -16.44 -2.82 -23.69
N ALA A 202 -17.35 -3.40 -22.91
CA ALA A 202 -18.62 -2.78 -22.53
C ALA A 202 -18.48 -1.49 -21.71
N ALA A 203 -17.36 -1.31 -21.00
CA ALA A 203 -17.09 -0.09 -20.24
C ALA A 203 -16.84 1.13 -21.16
N LYS A 204 -16.47 0.90 -22.43
CA LYS A 204 -16.28 1.99 -23.40
C LYS A 204 -17.58 2.75 -23.68
N GLU A 205 -18.69 2.04 -23.77
CA GLU A 205 -19.99 2.63 -24.09
C GLU A 205 -20.73 3.08 -22.83
N SER A 206 -20.69 2.26 -21.78
CA SER A 206 -21.39 2.56 -20.52
C SER A 206 -20.66 3.56 -19.64
N LEU A 207 -19.33 3.68 -19.79
CA LEU A 207 -18.46 4.43 -18.89
C LEU A 207 -18.61 3.99 -17.41
N VAL A 208 -18.89 2.70 -17.21
CA VAL A 208 -19.10 2.07 -15.89
C VAL A 208 -18.39 0.73 -15.84
N ASN A 209 -17.66 0.46 -14.75
CA ASN A 209 -17.12 -0.85 -14.42
C ASN A 209 -16.88 -0.96 -12.90
N THR A 210 -17.34 -2.07 -12.31
CA THR A 210 -17.23 -2.35 -10.86
C THR A 210 -17.60 -1.14 -9.97
N PRO A 211 -18.78 -0.52 -10.15
CA PRO A 211 -19.14 0.73 -9.47
C PRO A 211 -19.20 0.61 -7.95
N ASP A 212 -19.44 -0.60 -7.44
CA ASP A 212 -19.53 -0.89 -6.01
C ASP A 212 -18.18 -1.22 -5.35
N ASP A 213 -17.09 -1.27 -6.12
CA ASP A 213 -15.74 -1.57 -5.64
C ASP A 213 -14.71 -0.56 -6.17
N GLU A 214 -14.51 0.53 -5.41
CA GLU A 214 -13.51 1.57 -5.67
C GLU A 214 -12.06 1.02 -5.67
N ASN A 215 -11.84 -0.15 -5.06
CA ASN A 215 -10.53 -0.80 -5.00
C ASN A 215 -10.26 -1.75 -6.17
N SER A 216 -11.26 -1.99 -7.02
CA SER A 216 -11.10 -2.74 -8.25
C SER A 216 -9.96 -2.17 -9.09
N GLY A 217 -9.17 -3.06 -9.68
CA GLY A 217 -8.07 -2.65 -10.55
C GLY A 217 -8.53 -2.08 -11.89
N ALA A 218 -9.82 -2.14 -12.21
CA ALA A 218 -10.43 -1.48 -13.37
C ALA A 218 -11.75 -0.82 -12.94
N TYR A 219 -11.71 0.17 -12.06
CA TYR A 219 -12.90 0.86 -11.57
C TYR A 219 -13.31 2.02 -12.50
N MET A 220 -14.60 2.20 -12.78
CA MET A 220 -15.12 3.37 -13.49
C MET A 220 -16.60 3.62 -13.12
N ILE A 221 -16.95 4.89 -12.90
CA ILE A 221 -18.34 5.31 -12.59
C ILE A 221 -18.80 6.53 -13.39
N LEU A 222 -18.03 6.98 -14.37
CA LEU A 222 -18.27 8.24 -15.08
C LEU A 222 -19.67 8.29 -15.73
N GLY A 223 -20.18 7.16 -16.22
CA GLY A 223 -21.53 7.05 -16.81
C GLY A 223 -22.69 7.09 -15.82
N GLN A 224 -22.42 7.07 -14.50
CA GLN A 224 -23.44 7.19 -13.45
C GLN A 224 -23.49 8.58 -12.82
N LEU A 225 -22.63 9.51 -13.26
CA LEU A 225 -22.56 10.85 -12.69
C LEU A 225 -23.47 11.81 -13.44
N SER A 226 -24.01 12.78 -12.69
CA SER A 226 -24.66 13.96 -13.27
C SER A 226 -23.60 15.04 -13.52
N PRO A 227 -23.36 15.48 -14.77
CA PRO A 227 -22.36 16.50 -15.06
C PRO A 227 -22.60 17.82 -14.31
N ASP A 228 -23.86 18.19 -14.09
CA ASP A 228 -24.22 19.44 -13.42
C ASP A 228 -23.69 19.53 -11.97
N GLU A 229 -23.39 18.40 -11.32
CA GLU A 229 -22.77 18.38 -9.99
C GLU A 229 -21.28 18.78 -9.98
N PHE A 230 -20.64 18.77 -11.15
CA PHE A 230 -19.19 18.96 -11.30
C PHE A 230 -18.83 20.11 -12.25
N LYS A 231 -19.85 20.76 -12.83
CA LYS A 231 -19.67 21.89 -13.75
C LYS A 231 -19.42 23.16 -12.95
N ASP A 232 -18.26 23.78 -13.16
CA ASP A 232 -17.94 25.08 -12.57
C ASP A 232 -18.82 26.19 -13.19
N SER A 233 -18.86 27.35 -12.54
CA SER A 233 -19.73 28.47 -12.94
C SER A 233 -19.46 29.02 -14.34
N ASP A 234 -18.24 28.82 -14.86
CA ASP A 234 -17.84 29.17 -16.22
C ASP A 234 -18.22 28.10 -17.26
N GLY A 235 -18.86 27.03 -16.81
CA GLY A 235 -19.27 25.90 -17.62
C GLY A 235 -18.17 24.86 -17.88
N SER A 236 -17.00 24.99 -17.25
CA SER A 236 -15.90 24.04 -17.35
C SER A 236 -15.98 22.91 -16.31
N PHE A 237 -15.22 21.86 -16.55
CA PHE A 237 -14.98 20.75 -15.65
C PHE A 237 -13.49 20.66 -15.36
N ARG A 238 -13.14 20.43 -14.11
CA ARG A 238 -11.75 20.17 -13.68
C ARG A 238 -11.52 18.69 -13.52
N PHE A 239 -10.48 18.19 -14.18
CA PHE A 239 -10.05 16.81 -14.09
C PHE A 239 -8.64 16.71 -13.52
N LYS A 240 -8.40 15.59 -12.84
CA LYS A 240 -7.09 15.22 -12.34
C LYS A 240 -6.78 13.77 -12.70
N LEU A 241 -5.64 13.55 -13.34
CA LEU A 241 -5.08 12.24 -13.64
C LEU A 241 -3.80 12.05 -12.82
N LEU A 242 -3.75 10.94 -12.10
CA LEU A 242 -2.53 10.43 -11.51
C LEU A 242 -2.05 9.30 -12.41
N TYR A 243 -0.95 9.52 -13.13
CA TYR A 243 -0.32 8.52 -13.97
C TYR A 243 1.01 8.12 -13.34
N ASP A 244 1.02 6.97 -12.69
CA ASP A 244 2.13 6.52 -11.84
C ASP A 244 2.48 7.59 -10.79
N THR A 245 3.60 8.30 -10.93
CA THR A 245 4.03 9.36 -10.01
C THR A 245 3.71 10.78 -10.51
N THR A 246 3.12 10.91 -11.70
CA THR A 246 2.86 12.21 -12.34
C THR A 246 1.41 12.63 -12.13
N GLU A 247 1.23 13.84 -11.59
CA GLU A 247 -0.08 14.49 -11.50
C GLU A 247 -0.27 15.44 -12.70
N LEU A 248 -1.41 15.29 -13.36
CA LEU A 248 -1.88 16.19 -14.43
C LEU A 248 -3.25 16.73 -14.03
N VAL A 249 -3.39 18.05 -13.99
CA VAL A 249 -4.65 18.75 -13.74
C VAL A 249 -4.97 19.58 -14.96
N TRP A 250 -6.21 19.49 -15.45
CA TRP A 250 -6.67 20.29 -16.59
C TRP A 250 -8.14 20.66 -16.46
N THR A 251 -8.54 21.67 -17.23
CA THR A 251 -9.93 22.07 -17.43
C THR A 251 -10.37 21.72 -18.85
N GLN A 252 -11.65 21.39 -19.00
CA GLN A 252 -12.30 21.25 -20.31
C GLN A 252 -13.78 21.61 -20.21
N THR A 253 -14.41 21.99 -21.32
CA THR A 253 -15.83 22.38 -21.35
C THR A 253 -16.76 21.24 -21.77
N SER A 254 -16.20 20.13 -22.25
CA SER A 254 -16.92 18.90 -22.54
C SER A 254 -16.87 17.93 -21.36
N TRP A 255 -17.95 17.17 -21.18
CA TRP A 255 -17.98 16.02 -20.27
C TRP A 255 -17.26 14.81 -20.89
#